data_AF-A0A318K672-F1
#
_entry.id   AF-A0A318K672-F1
#
_cell.length_a   1.000
_cell.length_b   1.000
_cell.length_c   1.000
_cell.angle_alpha   90.00
_cell.angle_beta   90.00
_cell.angle_gamma   90.00
#
_symmetry.space_group_name_H-M   'P 1'
#
loop_
_entity.id
_entity.type
_entity.pdbx_description
1 polymer ?
#
loop_
_entity_poly.entity_id
_entity_poly.type
_entity_poly.pdbx_seq_one_letter_code
_entity_poly.pdbx_strand_id
1 'polypeptide(L)'
;MTDLVQVDLDKLHGLGGELAKRADDISAIEHTVTVWMSDGPMQKAFEQTRETVRSTYGFMGDEIRQMADAAKNGVKTYEDMEHLLVDQFRRYVDGR
;
A
#
# COMPACT_ATOMS: atom_id res chain seq x y z
N MET A 1 9.07 -8.41 -24.09
CA MET A 1 9.55 -7.43 -23.09
C MET A 1 10.95 -6.95 -23.42
N THR A 2 11.14 -5.64 -23.60
CA THR A 2 12.46 -5.01 -23.49
C THR A 2 12.91 -5.10 -22.03
N ASP A 3 14.16 -5.49 -21.77
CA ASP A 3 14.69 -5.72 -20.42
C ASP A 3 14.41 -4.56 -19.45
N LEU A 4 14.37 -3.32 -19.96
CA LEU A 4 14.09 -2.12 -19.17
C LEU A 4 12.66 -2.10 -18.58
N VAL A 5 11.65 -2.55 -19.35
CA VAL A 5 10.24 -2.55 -18.91
C VAL A 5 10.00 -3.63 -17.86
N GLN A 6 10.63 -4.80 -18.03
CA GLN A 6 10.58 -5.88 -17.03
C GLN A 6 11.20 -5.43 -15.69
N VAL A 7 12.38 -4.79 -15.75
CA VAL A 7 13.07 -4.31 -14.55
C VAL A 7 12.25 -3.27 -13.78
N ASP A 8 11.56 -2.37 -14.49
CA ASP A 8 10.69 -1.37 -13.84
C ASP A 8 9.41 -2.00 -13.27
N LEU A 9 8.82 -2.98 -13.95
CA LEU A 9 7.69 -3.77 -13.43
C LEU A 9 8.05 -4.51 -12.14
N ASP A 10 9.17 -5.22 -12.13
CA ASP A 10 9.63 -5.96 -10.95
C ASP A 10 9.89 -5.03 -9.76
N LYS A 11 10.46 -3.85 -10.01
CA LYS A 11 10.67 -2.82 -8.98
C LYS A 11 9.37 -2.26 -8.43
N LEU A 12 8.38 -1.98 -9.28
CA LEU A 12 7.08 -1.47 -8.85
C LEU A 12 6.30 -2.51 -8.05
N HIS A 13 6.39 -3.80 -8.42
CA HIS A 13 5.85 -4.90 -7.63
C HIS A 13 6.52 -5.02 -6.27
N GLY A 14 7.86 -4.99 -6.22
CA GLY A 14 8.62 -5.00 -4.97
C GLY A 14 8.24 -3.82 -4.07
N LEU A 15 8.18 -2.62 -4.63
CA LEU A 15 7.81 -1.40 -3.91
C LEU A 15 6.37 -1.47 -3.39
N GLY A 16 5.41 -1.91 -4.20
CA GLY A 16 4.01 -2.06 -3.78
C GLY A 16 3.84 -3.08 -2.65
N GLY A 17 4.62 -4.17 -2.68
CA GLY A 17 4.66 -5.16 -1.59
C GLY A 17 5.26 -4.60 -0.29
N GLU A 18 6.39 -3.90 -0.38
CA GLU A 18 7.04 -3.30 0.78
C GLU A 18 6.20 -2.19 1.42
N LEU A 19 5.58 -1.34 0.61
CA LEU A 19 4.69 -0.28 1.10
C LEU A 19 3.46 -0.89 1.78
N ALA A 20 2.85 -1.93 1.21
CA ALA A 20 1.71 -2.60 1.84
C ALA A 20 2.08 -3.18 3.21
N LYS A 21 3.26 -3.83 3.32
CA LYS A 21 3.75 -4.35 4.60
C LYS A 21 3.99 -3.24 5.62
N ARG A 22 4.62 -2.13 5.21
CA ARG A 22 4.86 -0.97 6.09
C ARG A 22 3.57 -0.30 6.53
N ALA A 23 2.57 -0.24 5.66
CA ALA A 23 1.24 0.24 6.02
C ALA A 23 0.65 -0.61 7.15
N ASP A 24 0.71 -1.94 7.03
CA ASP A 24 0.21 -2.86 8.06
C ASP A 24 0.97 -2.71 9.38
N ASP A 25 2.30 -2.62 9.34
CA ASP A 25 3.14 -2.44 10.53
C ASP A 25 2.81 -1.11 11.25
N ILE A 26 2.56 -0.03 10.50
CA ILE A 26 2.23 1.30 11.04
C ILE A 26 0.80 1.32 11.60
N SER A 27 -0.18 0.78 10.86
CA SER A 27 -1.57 0.67 11.33
C SER A 27 -1.70 -0.16 12.61
N ALA A 28 -0.76 -1.08 12.86
CA ALA A 28 -0.70 -1.90 14.07
C ALA A 28 -0.08 -1.20 15.28
N ILE A 29 0.42 0.04 15.16
CA ILE A 29 0.99 0.79 16.29
C ILE A 29 -0.14 1.26 17.21
N GLU A 30 -0.19 0.69 18.40
CA GLU A 30 -1.17 1.04 19.44
C GLU A 30 -0.55 1.11 20.85
N HIS A 31 -1.16 1.92 21.72
CA HIS A 31 -0.82 1.92 23.14
C HIS A 31 -1.35 0.64 23.80
N THR A 32 -0.47 -0.34 23.99
CA THR A 32 -0.77 -1.64 24.62
C THR A 32 -0.82 -1.58 26.15
N VAL A 33 -0.17 -0.59 26.75
CA VAL A 33 -0.23 -0.36 28.20
C VAL A 33 -1.61 0.19 28.55
N THR A 34 -2.31 -0.45 29.47
CA THR A 34 -3.52 0.10 30.09
C THR A 34 -3.14 0.61 31.47
N VAL A 35 -3.07 1.93 31.65
CA VAL A 35 -2.90 2.51 32.98
C VAL A 35 -4.28 2.55 33.63
N TRP A 36 -4.55 1.63 34.54
CA TRP A 36 -5.82 1.61 35.29
C TRP A 36 -5.75 2.68 36.39
N MET A 37 -6.42 3.82 36.19
CA MET A 37 -6.64 4.81 37.24
C MET A 37 -8.15 5.00 37.41
N SER A 38 -8.68 4.75 38.61
CA SER A 38 -10.12 4.83 38.89
C SER A 38 -10.71 6.18 38.45
N ASP A 39 -11.59 6.18 37.44
CA ASP A 39 -12.47 7.25 36.93
C ASP A 39 -11.97 8.71 37.01
N GLY A 40 -10.65 8.89 36.97
CA GLY A 40 -10.00 10.17 37.17
C GLY A 40 -9.78 10.91 35.85
N PRO A 41 -9.48 12.22 35.89
CA PRO A 41 -9.10 12.98 34.70
C PRO A 41 -7.90 12.36 33.94
N MET A 42 -7.02 11.65 34.64
CA MET A 42 -5.90 10.91 34.04
C MET A 42 -6.36 9.71 33.17
N GLN A 43 -7.41 9.00 33.57
CA GLN A 43 -7.97 7.89 32.79
C GLN A 43 -8.52 8.41 31.45
N LYS A 44 -9.27 9.52 31.49
CA LYS A 44 -9.80 10.16 30.28
C LYS A 44 -8.70 10.68 29.37
N ALA A 45 -7.66 11.32 29.92
CA ALA A 45 -6.53 11.80 29.14
C ALA A 45 -5.76 10.63 28.49
N PHE A 46 -5.63 9.51 29.19
CA PHE A 46 -5.01 8.30 28.68
C PHE A 46 -5.81 7.69 27.52
N GLU A 47 -7.12 7.56 27.69
CA GLU A 47 -8.03 7.08 26.63
C GLU A 47 -8.00 7.99 25.39
N GLN A 48 -8.02 9.31 25.58
CA GLN A 48 -7.89 10.27 24.47
C GLN A 48 -6.55 10.14 23.75
N THR A 49 -5.46 9.94 24.49
CA THR A 49 -4.13 9.74 23.90
C THR A 49 -4.10 8.45 23.09
N ARG A 50 -4.64 7.36 23.62
CA ARG A 50 -4.74 6.08 22.92
C ARG A 50 -5.54 6.19 21.63
N GLU A 51 -6.68 6.87 21.66
CA GLU A 51 -7.52 7.09 20.48
C GLU A 51 -6.81 7.96 19.43
N THR A 52 -6.15 9.04 19.88
CA THR A 52 -5.38 9.93 19.01
C THR A 52 -4.23 9.19 18.31
N VAL A 53 -3.50 8.36 19.06
CA VAL A 53 -2.41 7.55 18.54
C VAL A 53 -2.93 6.55 17.51
N ARG A 54 -4.00 5.82 17.82
CA ARG A 54 -4.63 4.87 16.90
C ARG A 54 -5.10 5.56 15.62
N SER A 55 -5.77 6.69 15.74
CA SER A 55 -6.27 7.46 14.60
C SER A 55 -5.13 7.97 13.72
N THR A 56 -4.08 8.51 14.32
CA THR A 56 -2.93 9.07 13.59
C THR A 56 -2.17 7.99 12.82
N TYR A 57 -1.82 6.88 13.49
CA TYR A 57 -1.10 5.79 12.82
C TYR A 57 -1.99 5.03 11.84
N GLY A 58 -3.29 4.91 12.12
CA GLY A 58 -4.25 4.40 11.14
C GLY A 58 -4.26 5.23 9.85
N PHE A 59 -4.37 6.56 9.97
CA PHE A 59 -4.34 7.48 8.84
C PHE A 59 -3.03 7.38 8.03
N MET A 60 -1.88 7.34 8.71
CA MET A 60 -0.57 7.17 8.05
C MET A 60 -0.47 5.83 7.31
N GLY A 61 -0.97 4.74 7.91
CA GLY A 61 -1.03 3.44 7.26
C GLY A 61 -1.92 3.46 6.01
N ASP A 62 -3.07 4.13 6.07
CA ASP A 62 -3.98 4.26 4.93
C ASP A 62 -3.35 5.04 3.75
N GLU A 63 -2.62 6.13 4.02
CA GLU A 63 -1.87 6.87 2.98
C GLU A 63 -0.81 5.98 2.32
N ILE A 64 -0.07 5.20 3.11
CA ILE A 64 0.95 4.28 2.60
C ILE A 64 0.31 3.15 1.78
N ARG A 65 -0.86 2.67 2.19
CA ARG A 65 -1.64 1.67 1.45
C ARG A 65 -2.13 2.23 0.11
N GLN A 66 -2.56 3.48 0.05
CA GLN A 66 -2.90 4.15 -1.21
C GLN A 66 -1.70 4.25 -2.15
N MET A 67 -0.50 4.55 -1.63
CA MET A 67 0.73 4.54 -2.43
C MET A 67 1.06 3.13 -2.95
N ALA A 68 0.86 2.09 -2.12
CA ALA A 68 1.04 0.71 -2.54
C ALA A 68 0.08 0.31 -3.68
N ASP A 69 -1.18 0.74 -3.59
CA ASP A 69 -2.20 0.48 -4.61
C ASP A 69 -1.90 1.25 -5.90
N ALA A 70 -1.42 2.49 -5.81
CA ALA A 70 -0.95 3.26 -6.96
C ALA A 70 0.22 2.56 -7.69
N ALA A 71 1.19 2.02 -6.94
CA ALA A 71 2.31 1.27 -7.52
C ALA A 71 1.83 0.00 -8.24
N LYS A 72 0.88 -0.75 -7.65
CA LYS A 72 0.28 -1.94 -8.29
C LYS A 72 -0.53 -1.60 -9.54
N ASN A 73 -1.29 -0.50 -9.50
CA ASN A 73 -2.07 -0.05 -10.66
C ASN A 73 -1.17 0.40 -11.82
N GLY A 74 -0.01 1.01 -11.51
CA GLY A 74 1.02 1.30 -12.50
C GLY A 74 1.51 0.05 -13.21
N VAL A 75 1.79 -1.03 -12.47
CA VAL A 75 2.19 -2.32 -13.03
C VAL A 75 1.13 -2.89 -13.97
N LYS A 76 -0.13 -2.94 -13.52
CA LYS A 76 -1.23 -3.45 -14.34
C LYS A 76 -1.37 -2.69 -15.66
N THR A 77 -1.15 -1.38 -15.64
CA THR A 77 -1.24 -0.54 -16.85
C THR A 77 -0.14 -0.89 -17.87
N TYR A 78 1.07 -1.20 -17.40
CA TYR A 78 2.16 -1.66 -18.26
C TYR A 78 1.91 -3.08 -18.82
N GLU A 79 1.42 -4.00 -17.99
CA GLU A 79 1.03 -5.35 -18.42
C GLU A 79 -0.10 -5.30 -19.47
N ASP A 80 -1.14 -4.48 -19.26
CA ASP A 80 -2.25 -4.30 -20.19
C ASP A 80 -1.78 -3.72 -21.54
N MET A 81 -0.83 -2.77 -21.53
CA MET A 81 -0.23 -2.24 -22.76
C MET A 81 0.58 -3.29 -23.52
N GLU A 82 1.33 -4.15 -22.82
CA GLU A 82 2.05 -5.24 -23.48
C GLU A 82 1.08 -6.24 -24.11
N HIS A 83 0.03 -6.64 -23.40
CA HIS A 83 -0.99 -7.53 -23.95
C HIS A 83 -1.63 -6.94 -25.22
N LEU A 84 -1.97 -5.65 -25.22
CA LEU A 84 -2.48 -4.96 -26.40
C LEU A 84 -1.48 -4.96 -27.57
N LEU A 85 -0.20 -4.71 -27.30
CA LEU A 85 0.85 -4.71 -28.32
C LEU A 85 1.10 -6.12 -28.89
N VAL A 86 1.14 -7.14 -28.05
CA VAL A 86 1.29 -8.55 -28.45
C VAL A 86 0.08 -8.99 -29.27
N ASP A 87 -1.12 -8.62 -28.86
CA ASP A 87 -2.35 -8.94 -29.58
C ASP A 87 -2.41 -8.22 -30.94
N GLN A 88 -2.00 -6.94 -31.01
CA GLN A 88 -1.87 -6.25 -32.29
C GLN A 88 -0.82 -6.89 -33.19
N PHE A 89 0.33 -7.27 -32.63
CA PHE A 89 1.39 -7.91 -33.40
C PHE A 89 0.96 -9.27 -33.95
N ARG A 90 0.26 -10.08 -33.14
CA ARG A 90 -0.35 -11.34 -33.59
C ARG A 90 -1.37 -11.12 -34.70
N ARG A 91 -2.26 -10.12 -34.58
CA ARG A 91 -3.22 -9.79 -35.66
C ARG A 91 -2.51 -9.40 -36.95
N TYR A 92 -1.45 -8.60 -36.86
CA TYR A 92 -0.62 -8.22 -38.01
C TYR A 92 0.10 -9.40 -38.66
N VAL A 93 0.69 -10.30 -37.87
CA VAL A 93 1.41 -11.49 -38.37
C VAL A 93 0.45 -12.53 -38.94
N ASP A 94 -0.71 -12.72 -38.32
CA ASP A 94 -1.74 -13.66 -38.77
C ASP A 94 -2.64 -13.07 -39.88
N GLY A 95 -2.41 -11.82 -40.29
CA GLY A 95 -3.09 -11.17 -41.41
C GLY A 95 -4.59 -10.91 -41.21
N ARG A 96 -5.02 -10.61 -39.98
CA ARG A 96 -6.42 -10.26 -39.63
C ARG A 96 -6.56 -8.79 -39.23
#